data_AF-A0A5A7QJQ4-F1
#
_entry.id   AF-A0A5A7QJQ4-F1
#
_cell.length_a   1.000
_cell.length_b   1.000
_cell.length_c   1.000
_cell.angle_alpha   90.00
_cell.angle_beta   90.00
_cell.angle_gamma   90.00
#
_symmetry.space_group_name_H-M   'P 1'
#
loop_
_entity.id
_entity.type
_entity.pdbx_description
1 polymer ?
#
loop_
_entity_poly.entity_id
_entity_poly.type
_entity_poly.pdbx_seq_one_letter_code
_entity_poly.pdbx_strand_id
1 'polypeptide(L)'
;MADTHNHTGAGGLRRRNMPYNPYLMAAAGLAAIGGAWYLYNNRRKPDQAARPGHHNKLKLLLPLGRSLQRNGSVYRQSRCFSALPSYTQPDYLQHEEASVLVQGRANSRMAILNRPSALNAITASMAARLNRLYESWEENSTIGFVMMKGGGERPFCSGTDVVALYRLLNEGKTEECKALFQSLYKFVYVMGTYLKPHVAIMDGIVMGGGAGISLPGMFRVVSDRTVFSTPEVQIGFHPDAGASYYLSRLPGYLGIVATQILRIETIDSFFCYDTVEEIVESLENQASESGNMWLKTVLNKIKEASPLSLKVTLQSVREGRFQTLDQCLTREYRTSLRFISKHISNDFTEGVRARLVDKDFAPKWGPPKLEDVTDDMVDSFFSPFGEHEPELNLPVAVREPDV
;
A
#
# COMPACT_ATOMS: atom_id res chain seq x y z
N MET A 1 -32.09 -21.41 -52.87
CA MET A 1 -33.20 -21.53 -51.90
C MET A 1 -32.59 -22.07 -50.62
N ALA A 2 -31.99 -21.22 -49.81
CA ALA A 2 -32.61 -20.46 -48.72
C ALA A 2 -32.72 -21.34 -47.45
N ASP A 3 -31.61 -21.42 -46.70
CA ASP A 3 -31.60 -21.86 -45.31
C ASP A 3 -31.71 -20.63 -44.39
N THR A 4 -32.73 -20.64 -43.56
CA THR A 4 -33.09 -19.57 -42.62
C THR A 4 -32.24 -19.66 -41.35
N HIS A 5 -31.38 -18.65 -41.15
CA HIS A 5 -30.74 -18.35 -39.87
C HIS A 5 -31.77 -17.78 -38.88
N ASN A 6 -31.87 -18.39 -37.69
CA ASN A 6 -32.45 -17.76 -36.50
C ASN A 6 -31.31 -17.36 -35.55
N HIS A 7 -31.06 -16.06 -35.45
CA HIS A 7 -30.18 -15.46 -34.45
C HIS A 7 -31.01 -15.06 -33.23
N THR A 8 -30.82 -15.73 -32.10
CA THR A 8 -31.14 -15.19 -30.78
C THR A 8 -29.85 -14.77 -30.10
N GLY A 9 -29.64 -13.45 -30.01
CA GLY A 9 -28.48 -12.86 -29.36
C GLY A 9 -28.58 -12.93 -27.84
N ALA A 10 -27.64 -13.62 -27.22
CA ALA A 10 -27.25 -13.41 -25.83
C ALA A 10 -25.88 -12.70 -25.85
N GLY A 11 -25.91 -11.38 -25.66
CA GLY A 11 -24.71 -10.56 -25.58
C GLY A 11 -23.97 -10.80 -24.27
N GLY A 12 -23.16 -11.85 -24.22
CA GLY A 12 -22.14 -12.00 -23.18
C GLY A 12 -21.07 -10.93 -23.37
N LEU A 13 -20.94 -10.03 -22.40
CA LEU A 13 -19.81 -9.10 -22.32
C LEU A 13 -18.53 -9.93 -22.14
N ARG A 14 -17.88 -10.28 -23.26
CA ARG A 14 -16.57 -10.92 -23.24
C ARG A 14 -15.59 -9.98 -22.53
N ARG A 15 -15.02 -10.43 -21.41
CA ARG A 15 -13.87 -9.80 -20.74
C ARG A 15 -12.76 -9.63 -21.77
N ARG A 16 -12.52 -8.40 -22.23
CA ARG A 16 -11.24 -8.06 -22.85
C ARG A 16 -10.30 -7.74 -21.70
N ASN A 17 -9.31 -8.61 -21.47
CA ASN A 17 -8.10 -8.24 -20.73
C ASN A 17 -7.55 -6.98 -21.40
N MET A 18 -7.81 -5.82 -20.79
CA MET A 18 -7.23 -4.57 -21.27
C MET A 18 -5.73 -4.59 -20.93
N PRO A 19 -4.86 -4.23 -21.88
CA PRO A 19 -3.43 -4.21 -21.64
C PRO A 19 -3.12 -3.21 -20.53
N TYR A 20 -2.39 -3.70 -19.54
CA TYR A 20 -1.74 -2.92 -18.49
C TYR A 20 -0.90 -1.81 -19.16
N ASN A 21 -1.15 -0.54 -18.80
CA ASN A 21 -0.33 0.58 -19.26
C ASN A 21 0.67 0.96 -18.15
N PRO A 22 1.93 0.48 -18.24
CA PRO A 22 2.94 0.68 -17.20
C PRO A 22 3.47 2.12 -17.10
N TYR A 23 3.22 2.95 -18.12
CA TYR A 23 3.83 4.28 -18.22
C TYR A 23 3.25 5.31 -17.23
N LEU A 24 2.07 5.06 -16.65
CA LEU A 24 1.44 5.98 -15.69
C LEU A 24 2.05 5.89 -14.27
N MET A 25 2.65 4.76 -13.89
CA MET A 25 3.27 4.57 -12.57
C MET A 25 4.65 5.23 -12.46
N ALA A 26 5.39 5.30 -13.58
CA ALA A 26 6.73 5.87 -13.60
C ALA A 26 6.75 7.40 -13.46
N ALA A 27 5.63 8.09 -13.74
CA ALA A 27 5.57 9.55 -13.76
C ALA A 27 5.32 10.21 -12.39
N ALA A 28 4.90 9.47 -11.35
CA ALA A 28 4.52 10.03 -10.04
C ALA A 28 5.67 10.05 -9.00
N GLY A 29 6.92 9.85 -9.42
CA GLY A 29 8.07 9.60 -8.54
C GLY A 29 9.02 10.80 -8.30
N LEU A 30 8.57 12.05 -8.43
CA LEU A 30 9.40 13.24 -8.23
C LEU A 30 9.29 13.76 -6.79
N ALA A 31 10.43 13.82 -6.09
CA ALA A 31 10.65 14.45 -4.76
C ALA A 31 10.24 13.69 -3.47
N ALA A 32 10.02 12.38 -3.53
CA ALA A 32 9.18 11.76 -2.52
C ALA A 32 9.86 11.03 -1.34
N ILE A 33 11.06 10.43 -1.47
CA ILE A 33 11.57 9.57 -0.38
C ILE A 33 12.47 10.34 0.60
N GLY A 34 13.28 11.31 0.17
CA GLY A 34 13.97 12.20 1.13
C GLY A 34 12.97 13.07 1.91
N GLY A 35 11.97 13.64 1.22
CA GLY A 35 10.97 14.51 1.81
C GLY A 35 9.91 13.78 2.64
N ALA A 36 9.32 12.68 2.16
CA ALA A 36 8.31 11.96 2.93
C ALA A 36 8.91 11.19 4.11
N TRP A 37 10.12 10.63 3.98
CA TRP A 37 10.86 10.02 5.10
C TRP A 37 11.26 11.08 6.15
N TYR A 38 11.72 12.26 5.72
CA TYR A 38 12.00 13.39 6.62
C TYR A 38 10.72 13.92 7.31
N LEU A 39 9.61 14.04 6.57
CA LEU A 39 8.29 14.45 7.10
C LEU A 39 7.63 13.38 8.00
N TYR A 40 7.98 12.10 7.81
CA TYR A 40 7.61 10.99 8.67
C TYR A 40 8.42 11.00 9.98
N ASN A 41 9.71 11.34 9.91
CA ASN A 41 10.64 11.25 11.05
C ASN A 41 10.69 12.48 11.96
N ASN A 42 10.47 13.71 11.46
CA ASN A 42 10.68 14.94 12.24
C ASN A 42 9.47 15.47 13.06
N ARG A 43 8.42 14.68 13.31
CA ARG A 43 7.19 15.16 13.98
C ARG A 43 7.19 15.08 15.52
N ARG A 44 8.30 15.35 16.20
CA ARG A 44 8.34 15.50 17.68
C ARG A 44 9.30 16.60 18.17
N LYS A 45 9.27 17.80 17.58
CA LYS A 45 9.72 18.99 18.30
C LYS A 45 8.55 19.98 18.41
N PRO A 46 8.08 20.33 19.62
CA PRO A 46 7.22 21.48 19.78
C PRO A 46 8.04 22.74 19.47
N ASP A 47 7.44 23.67 18.73
CA ASP A 47 8.02 24.96 18.37
C ASP A 47 8.59 25.68 19.60
N GLN A 48 9.93 25.76 19.69
CA GLN A 48 10.60 26.71 20.56
C GLN A 48 10.87 27.99 19.76
N ALA A 49 10.04 28.99 20.07
CA ALA A 49 10.23 30.43 19.99
C ALA A 49 11.48 30.96 19.23
N ALA A 50 11.24 31.59 18.07
CA ALA A 50 12.14 32.57 17.50
C ALA A 50 11.62 33.99 17.81
N ARG A 51 12.42 34.77 18.56
CA ARG A 51 12.21 36.20 18.85
C ARG A 51 12.46 37.06 17.59
N PRO A 52 11.84 38.26 17.48
CA PRO A 52 11.89 39.05 16.26
C PRO A 52 13.14 39.94 16.18
N GLY A 53 13.81 39.94 15.02
CA GLY A 53 14.92 40.82 14.70
C GLY A 53 14.72 41.48 13.33
N HIS A 54 14.46 42.79 13.37
CA HIS A 54 14.80 43.85 12.40
C HIS A 54 14.43 43.70 10.90
N HIS A 55 13.37 44.44 10.55
CA HIS A 55 13.22 45.36 9.41
C HIS A 55 13.94 45.08 8.08
N ASN A 56 13.13 44.94 7.01
CA ASN A 56 13.15 45.96 5.97
C ASN A 56 11.81 46.11 5.23
N LYS A 57 11.53 47.37 4.89
CA LYS A 57 10.26 47.94 4.44
C LYS A 57 9.97 47.62 2.97
N LEU A 58 8.71 47.34 2.65
CA LEU A 58 8.07 47.90 1.46
C LEU A 58 6.58 48.12 1.73
N LYS A 59 6.22 49.40 1.79
CA LYS A 59 4.85 49.91 1.85
C LYS A 59 4.22 49.75 0.47
N LEU A 60 2.98 49.30 0.40
CA LEU A 60 2.05 49.83 -0.59
C LEU A 60 0.63 49.94 -0.01
N LEU A 61 0.02 51.06 -0.39
CA LEU A 61 -1.13 51.74 0.21
C LEU A 61 -2.47 51.05 -0.04
N LEU A 62 -3.32 51.01 0.99
CA LEU A 62 -4.78 50.94 0.87
C LEU A 62 -5.34 52.34 0.56
N PRO A 63 -6.56 52.42 0.02
CA PRO A 63 -7.54 53.33 0.59
C PRO A 63 -8.78 52.58 1.10
N LEU A 64 -9.19 53.00 2.30
CA LEU A 64 -10.44 52.69 2.95
C LEU A 64 -11.63 53.21 2.12
N GLY A 65 -12.56 52.33 1.78
CA GLY A 65 -13.92 52.68 1.38
C GLY A 65 -14.92 51.99 2.29
N ARG A 66 -15.53 52.74 3.21
CA ARG A 66 -16.70 52.29 3.98
C ARG A 66 -17.94 52.42 3.08
N SER A 67 -18.73 51.36 2.94
CA SER A 67 -20.17 51.51 2.76
C SER A 67 -20.92 50.36 3.43
N LEU A 68 -21.75 50.72 4.40
CA LEU A 68 -22.82 49.91 4.96
C LEU A 68 -23.87 49.62 3.88
N GLN A 69 -24.24 48.35 3.70
CA GLN A 69 -25.58 48.00 3.25
C GLN A 69 -26.01 46.66 3.84
N ARG A 70 -27.05 46.73 4.68
CA ARG A 70 -27.94 45.62 5.05
C ARG A 70 -28.58 45.06 3.78
N ASN A 71 -28.65 43.73 3.68
CA ASN A 71 -29.89 43.05 3.34
C ASN A 71 -29.82 41.57 3.74
N GLY A 72 -30.86 41.13 4.44
CA GLY A 72 -30.98 39.78 4.96
C GLY A 72 -31.29 38.78 3.85
N SER A 73 -30.71 37.59 3.98
CA SER A 73 -31.14 36.40 3.25
C SER A 73 -31.48 35.31 4.26
N VAL A 74 -32.70 34.82 4.12
CA VAL A 74 -33.36 33.80 4.93
C VAL A 74 -32.58 32.49 4.85
N TYR A 75 -32.02 32.02 5.97
CA TYR A 75 -31.47 30.67 6.08
C TYR A 75 -32.61 29.65 6.06
N ARG A 76 -32.77 28.96 4.94
CA ARG A 76 -33.68 27.82 4.79
C ARG A 76 -33.03 26.59 5.45
N GLN A 77 -33.37 26.36 6.72
CA GLN A 77 -32.95 25.19 7.48
C GLN A 77 -33.51 23.92 6.79
N SER A 78 -32.65 23.16 6.11
CA SER A 78 -32.99 21.83 5.64
C SER A 78 -32.95 20.89 6.84
N ARG A 79 -34.13 20.52 7.36
CA ARG A 79 -34.26 19.49 8.40
C ARG A 79 -33.90 18.14 7.78
N CYS A 80 -32.76 17.57 8.19
CA CYS A 80 -32.45 16.17 7.92
C CYS A 80 -33.20 15.33 8.97
N PHE A 81 -34.24 14.61 8.55
CA PHE A 81 -34.86 13.57 9.37
C PHE A 81 -33.98 12.32 9.30
N SER A 82 -33.18 12.06 10.34
CA SER A 82 -32.58 10.75 10.56
C SER A 82 -33.27 10.08 11.75
N ALA A 83 -34.23 9.20 11.48
CA ALA A 83 -34.69 8.24 12.46
C ALA A 83 -33.85 6.97 12.30
N LEU A 84 -32.89 6.75 13.19
CA LEU A 84 -32.28 5.44 13.41
C LEU A 84 -32.59 4.99 14.84
N PRO A 85 -32.97 3.72 15.06
CA PRO A 85 -33.20 3.20 16.41
C PRO A 85 -31.90 3.21 17.23
N SER A 86 -32.00 3.64 18.48
CA SER A 86 -30.91 3.59 19.46
C SER A 86 -30.62 2.14 19.88
N TYR A 87 -29.79 1.44 19.12
CA TYR A 87 -29.03 0.31 19.64
C TYR A 87 -27.66 0.84 20.06
N THR A 88 -27.34 0.75 21.36
CA THR A 88 -25.96 0.93 21.85
C THR A 88 -25.09 -0.13 21.20
N GLN A 89 -24.38 0.26 20.14
CA GLN A 89 -23.39 -0.59 19.48
C GLN A 89 -22.20 -0.83 20.42
N PRO A 90 -21.64 -2.05 20.48
CA PRO A 90 -20.41 -2.34 21.19
C PRO A 90 -19.25 -1.40 20.80
N ASP A 91 -18.44 -0.96 21.77
CA ASP A 91 -17.38 0.06 21.59
C ASP A 91 -16.38 -0.24 20.45
N TYR A 92 -16.11 -1.52 20.17
CA TYR A 92 -15.23 -1.91 19.05
C TYR A 92 -15.84 -1.58 17.67
N LEU A 93 -17.16 -1.68 17.50
CA LEU A 93 -17.85 -1.29 16.26
C LEU A 93 -17.87 0.24 16.07
N GLN A 94 -17.94 1.01 17.16
CA GLN A 94 -17.83 2.48 17.10
C GLN A 94 -16.43 2.94 16.67
N HIS A 95 -15.37 2.30 17.20
CA HIS A 95 -14.01 2.58 16.77
C HIS A 95 -13.77 2.20 15.30
N GLU A 96 -14.36 1.10 14.83
CA GLU A 96 -14.37 0.72 13.42
C GLU A 96 -15.09 1.76 12.54
N GLU A 97 -16.28 2.20 12.96
CA GLU A 97 -17.08 3.21 12.26
C GLU A 97 -16.37 4.55 12.10
N ALA A 98 -15.61 4.96 13.13
CA ALA A 98 -14.83 6.18 13.09
C ALA A 98 -13.60 6.08 12.18
N SER A 99 -13.02 4.89 11.99
CA SER A 99 -11.76 4.68 11.27
C SER A 99 -11.90 4.57 9.75
N VAL A 100 -13.07 4.16 9.25
CA VAL A 100 -13.40 4.18 7.81
C VAL A 100 -14.78 4.79 7.63
N LEU A 101 -14.81 6.03 7.15
CA LEU A 101 -16.04 6.77 6.89
C LEU A 101 -16.62 6.36 5.54
N VAL A 102 -17.94 6.43 5.43
CA VAL A 102 -18.66 6.16 4.18
C VAL A 102 -19.35 7.44 3.72
N GLN A 103 -19.09 7.83 2.47
CA GLN A 103 -19.82 8.89 1.80
C GLN A 103 -20.64 8.31 0.65
N GLY A 104 -21.96 8.47 0.71
CA GLY A 104 -22.88 8.05 -0.35
C GLY A 104 -23.29 9.22 -1.25
N ARG A 105 -23.36 8.96 -2.56
CA ARG A 105 -24.11 9.77 -3.53
C ARG A 105 -25.12 8.86 -4.25
N ALA A 106 -25.93 9.43 -5.15
CA ALA A 106 -27.03 8.73 -5.81
C ALA A 106 -26.63 7.35 -6.38
N ASN A 107 -25.51 7.27 -7.12
CA ASN A 107 -25.05 6.04 -7.79
C ASN A 107 -23.64 5.60 -7.37
N SER A 108 -23.08 6.17 -6.30
CA SER A 108 -21.70 5.88 -5.89
C SER A 108 -21.55 5.75 -4.38
N ARG A 109 -20.56 4.96 -3.95
CA ARG A 109 -20.09 4.91 -2.57
C ARG A 109 -18.60 5.23 -2.51
N MET A 110 -18.18 5.92 -1.46
CA MET A 110 -16.78 6.22 -1.21
C MET A 110 -16.40 5.78 0.20
N ALA A 111 -15.38 4.92 0.30
CA ALA A 111 -14.68 4.64 1.53
C ALA A 111 -13.60 5.70 1.77
N ILE A 112 -13.58 6.27 2.98
CA ILE A 112 -12.59 7.27 3.38
C ILE A 112 -11.81 6.71 4.57
N LEU A 113 -10.52 6.45 4.38
CA LEU A 113 -9.63 6.02 5.47
C LEU A 113 -9.44 7.19 6.44
N ASN A 114 -9.87 7.05 7.68
CA ASN A 114 -9.98 8.16 8.63
C ASN A 114 -9.17 7.92 9.90
N ARG A 115 -7.86 7.76 9.73
CA ARG A 115 -6.88 7.79 10.82
C ARG A 115 -5.77 8.77 10.49
N PRO A 116 -6.09 10.07 10.29
CA PRO A 116 -5.10 11.04 9.84
C PRO A 116 -3.90 11.10 10.80
N SER A 117 -4.12 11.04 12.12
CA SER A 117 -3.06 11.03 13.14
C SER A 117 -1.99 9.95 12.91
N ALA A 118 -2.39 8.78 12.41
CA ALA A 118 -1.54 7.64 12.07
C ALA A 118 -1.31 7.49 10.55
N LEU A 119 -1.41 8.58 9.79
CA LEU A 119 -1.20 8.61 8.33
C LEU A 119 -2.08 7.60 7.56
N ASN A 120 -3.28 7.36 8.07
CA ASN A 120 -4.25 6.41 7.52
C ASN A 120 -3.69 4.98 7.43
N ALA A 121 -2.80 4.59 8.35
CA ALA A 121 -2.31 3.23 8.46
C ALA A 121 -3.44 2.22 8.74
N ILE A 122 -3.40 1.06 8.08
CA ILE A 122 -4.44 0.03 8.10
C ILE A 122 -4.32 -0.81 9.37
N THR A 123 -5.42 -0.94 10.10
CA THR A 123 -5.57 -1.89 11.22
C THR A 123 -6.41 -3.09 10.80
N ALA A 124 -6.44 -4.13 11.64
CA ALA A 124 -7.26 -5.33 11.39
C ALA A 124 -8.75 -4.95 11.29
N SER A 125 -9.19 -4.06 12.17
CA SER A 125 -10.56 -3.56 12.23
C SER A 125 -10.95 -2.73 10.99
N MET A 126 -10.03 -1.93 10.45
CA MET A 126 -10.24 -1.22 9.17
C MET A 126 -10.35 -2.21 8.00
N ALA A 127 -9.46 -3.20 7.92
CA ALA A 127 -9.51 -4.22 6.86
C ALA A 127 -10.80 -5.04 6.90
N ALA A 128 -11.22 -5.48 8.09
CA ALA A 128 -12.48 -6.21 8.28
C ALA A 128 -13.70 -5.35 7.86
N ARG A 129 -13.71 -4.07 8.24
CA ARG A 129 -14.77 -3.13 7.84
C ARG A 129 -14.80 -2.91 6.33
N LEU A 130 -13.64 -2.74 5.69
CA LEU A 130 -13.53 -2.57 4.25
C LEU A 130 -14.08 -3.78 3.49
N ASN A 131 -13.76 -5.00 3.92
CA ASN A 131 -14.36 -6.23 3.36
C ASN A 131 -15.89 -6.17 3.39
N ARG A 132 -16.50 -5.93 4.57
CA ARG A 132 -17.96 -5.88 4.72
C ARG A 132 -18.61 -4.81 3.85
N LEU A 133 -17.99 -3.63 3.77
CA LEU A 133 -18.49 -2.53 2.94
C LEU A 133 -18.47 -2.91 1.45
N TYR A 134 -17.34 -3.41 0.96
CA TYR A 134 -17.20 -3.74 -0.46
C TYR A 134 -18.04 -4.94 -0.87
N GLU A 135 -18.16 -5.97 -0.03
CA GLU A 135 -19.11 -7.08 -0.25
C GLU A 135 -20.55 -6.53 -0.38
N SER A 136 -20.99 -5.71 0.58
CA SER A 136 -22.34 -5.11 0.56
C SER A 136 -22.60 -4.19 -0.65
N TRP A 137 -21.57 -3.47 -1.10
CA TRP A 137 -21.69 -2.54 -2.22
C TRP A 137 -21.69 -3.25 -3.56
N GLU A 138 -21.07 -4.42 -3.65
CA GLU A 138 -21.05 -5.24 -4.86
C GLU A 138 -22.45 -5.79 -5.17
N GLU A 139 -23.17 -6.27 -4.16
CA GLU A 139 -24.53 -6.82 -4.29
C GLU A 139 -25.60 -5.77 -4.57
N ASN A 140 -25.36 -4.51 -4.21
CA ASN A 140 -26.38 -3.46 -4.31
C ASN A 140 -26.48 -2.86 -5.72
N SER A 141 -27.54 -3.19 -6.46
CA SER A 141 -27.78 -2.73 -7.85
C SER A 141 -27.87 -1.21 -8.04
N THR A 142 -28.14 -0.43 -6.98
CA THR A 142 -28.18 1.04 -7.07
C THR A 142 -26.80 1.69 -7.11
N ILE A 143 -25.75 0.96 -6.69
CA ILE A 143 -24.37 1.44 -6.71
C ILE A 143 -23.74 1.05 -8.04
N GLY A 144 -23.42 2.06 -8.86
CA GLY A 144 -22.78 1.88 -10.16
C GLY A 144 -21.25 1.82 -10.08
N PHE A 145 -20.63 2.49 -9.11
CA PHE A 145 -19.18 2.45 -8.90
C PHE A 145 -18.80 2.81 -7.46
N VAL A 146 -17.58 2.45 -7.07
CA VAL A 146 -17.02 2.67 -5.74
C VAL A 146 -15.72 3.47 -5.81
N MET A 147 -15.43 4.21 -4.75
CA MET A 147 -14.24 5.04 -4.64
C MET A 147 -13.54 4.81 -3.29
N MET A 148 -12.23 5.04 -3.25
CA MET A 148 -11.44 5.06 -2.03
C MET A 148 -10.53 6.28 -1.98
N LYS A 149 -10.45 6.94 -0.82
CA LYS A 149 -9.46 8.00 -0.56
C LYS A 149 -8.99 8.01 0.89
N GLY A 150 -7.89 8.73 1.14
CA GLY A 150 -7.51 9.14 2.50
C GLY A 150 -8.37 10.29 3.02
N GLY A 151 -8.64 10.27 4.32
CA GLY A 151 -9.29 11.34 5.06
C GLY A 151 -8.29 12.34 5.65
N GLY A 152 -8.77 13.56 5.90
CA GLY A 152 -7.96 14.69 6.37
C GLY A 152 -7.15 15.37 5.26
N GLU A 153 -6.33 16.37 5.63
CA GLU A 153 -5.38 17.06 4.73
C GLU A 153 -4.10 16.25 4.47
N ARG A 154 -4.15 14.95 4.74
CA ARG A 154 -3.04 14.04 5.01
C ARG A 154 -2.89 13.00 3.89
N PRO A 155 -1.98 12.01 3.99
CA PRO A 155 -1.79 11.07 2.89
C PRO A 155 -2.94 10.07 2.70
N PHE A 156 -3.05 9.49 1.51
CA PHE A 156 -3.95 8.37 1.21
C PHE A 156 -3.83 7.23 2.24
N CYS A 157 -2.67 6.55 2.31
CA CYS A 157 -2.43 5.44 3.22
C CYS A 157 -0.94 5.11 3.31
N SER A 158 -0.37 5.11 4.52
CA SER A 158 1.04 4.77 4.75
C SER A 158 1.31 3.27 4.97
N GLY A 159 0.39 2.39 4.58
CA GLY A 159 0.54 0.93 4.74
C GLY A 159 -0.12 0.39 6.00
N THR A 160 0.30 -0.81 6.42
CA THR A 160 -0.22 -1.49 7.61
C THR A 160 0.32 -0.82 8.88
N ASP A 161 -0.47 -0.82 9.97
CA ASP A 161 -0.04 -0.31 11.29
C ASP A 161 0.97 -1.27 11.94
N VAL A 162 2.20 -1.27 11.42
CA VAL A 162 3.29 -2.18 11.85
C VAL A 162 3.76 -1.91 13.28
N VAL A 163 3.52 -0.71 13.83
CA VAL A 163 3.80 -0.42 15.24
C VAL A 163 2.80 -1.13 16.15
N ALA A 164 1.52 -1.17 15.77
CA ALA A 164 0.54 -2.00 16.47
C ALA A 164 0.91 -3.49 16.35
N LEU A 165 1.32 -3.93 15.16
CA LEU A 165 1.75 -5.32 14.92
C LEU A 165 2.94 -5.71 15.81
N TYR A 166 3.97 -4.87 15.89
CA TYR A 166 5.13 -5.06 16.77
C TYR A 166 4.74 -5.23 18.25
N ARG A 167 3.78 -4.43 18.74
CA ARG A 167 3.30 -4.54 20.12
C ARG A 167 2.58 -5.87 20.36
N LEU A 168 1.67 -6.24 19.46
CA LEU A 168 0.95 -7.51 19.54
C LEU A 168 1.91 -8.71 19.53
N LEU A 169 2.93 -8.69 18.67
CA LEU A 169 3.95 -9.74 18.62
C LEU A 169 4.76 -9.85 19.92
N ASN A 170 5.08 -8.72 20.56
CA ASN A 170 5.80 -8.73 21.82
C ASN A 170 4.91 -9.11 23.02
N GLU A 171 3.58 -8.95 22.89
CA GLU A 171 2.59 -9.48 23.83
C GLU A 171 2.24 -10.96 23.57
N GLY A 172 2.81 -11.60 22.55
CA GLY A 172 2.52 -12.99 22.18
C GLY A 172 1.18 -13.20 21.48
N LYS A 173 0.52 -12.12 21.01
CA LYS A 173 -0.79 -12.14 20.35
C LYS A 173 -0.68 -12.41 18.85
N THR A 174 -0.07 -13.53 18.49
CA THR A 174 0.19 -13.90 17.09
C THR A 174 -1.09 -14.08 16.28
N GLU A 175 -2.17 -14.59 16.88
CA GLU A 175 -3.45 -14.78 16.17
C GLU A 175 -4.10 -13.45 15.73
N GLU A 176 -3.96 -12.38 16.53
CA GLU A 176 -4.41 -11.04 16.13
C GLU A 176 -3.60 -10.49 14.94
N CYS A 177 -2.31 -10.83 14.90
CA CYS A 177 -1.42 -10.50 13.79
C CYS A 177 -1.81 -11.25 12.52
N LYS A 178 -2.12 -12.56 12.63
CA LYS A 178 -2.61 -13.38 11.51
C LYS A 178 -3.94 -12.85 10.96
N ALA A 179 -4.88 -12.52 11.84
CA ALA A 179 -6.19 -11.99 11.46
C ALA A 179 -6.10 -10.69 10.63
N LEU A 180 -5.11 -9.84 10.92
CA LEU A 180 -4.81 -8.64 10.12
C LEU A 180 -4.42 -9.01 8.68
N PHE A 181 -3.42 -9.87 8.50
CA PHE A 181 -2.96 -10.29 7.16
C PHE A 181 -4.05 -11.03 6.39
N GLN A 182 -4.79 -11.93 7.06
CA GLN A 182 -5.91 -12.64 6.46
C GLN A 182 -6.98 -11.67 5.96
N SER A 183 -7.40 -10.72 6.79
CA SER A 183 -8.43 -9.72 6.43
C SER A 183 -7.94 -8.79 5.32
N LEU A 184 -6.69 -8.35 5.40
CA LEU A 184 -6.09 -7.46 4.40
C LEU A 184 -5.97 -8.16 3.05
N TYR A 185 -5.44 -9.37 2.99
CA TYR A 185 -5.20 -10.05 1.71
C TYR A 185 -6.50 -10.54 1.08
N LYS A 186 -7.48 -10.96 1.89
CA LYS A 186 -8.85 -11.18 1.40
C LYS A 186 -9.40 -9.91 0.76
N PHE A 187 -9.21 -8.75 1.38
CA PHE A 187 -9.67 -7.47 0.83
C PHE A 187 -8.96 -7.13 -0.47
N VAL A 188 -7.63 -7.28 -0.54
CA VAL A 188 -6.83 -7.05 -1.76
C VAL A 188 -7.31 -7.96 -2.89
N TYR A 189 -7.63 -9.23 -2.60
CA TYR A 189 -8.18 -10.15 -3.58
C TYR A 189 -9.57 -9.70 -4.08
N VAL A 190 -10.48 -9.34 -3.17
CA VAL A 190 -11.79 -8.77 -3.50
C VAL A 190 -11.65 -7.53 -4.38
N MET A 191 -10.67 -6.66 -4.08
CA MET A 191 -10.37 -5.47 -4.87
C MET A 191 -9.92 -5.80 -6.29
N GLY A 192 -9.05 -6.80 -6.46
CA GLY A 192 -8.55 -7.22 -7.77
C GLY A 192 -9.59 -7.92 -8.64
N THR A 193 -10.61 -8.50 -8.02
CA THR A 193 -11.69 -9.25 -8.67
C THR A 193 -13.04 -8.54 -8.56
N TYR A 194 -13.06 -7.25 -8.24
CA TYR A 194 -14.28 -6.49 -7.96
C TYR A 194 -15.12 -6.29 -9.23
N LEU A 195 -16.42 -6.56 -9.15
CA LEU A 195 -17.31 -6.57 -10.33
C LEU A 195 -17.70 -5.17 -10.81
N LYS A 196 -17.58 -4.17 -9.93
CA LYS A 196 -17.95 -2.78 -10.23
C LYS A 196 -16.69 -1.93 -10.43
N PRO A 197 -16.77 -0.84 -11.22
CA PRO A 197 -15.67 0.10 -11.33
C PRO A 197 -15.23 0.61 -9.95
N HIS A 198 -13.95 0.46 -9.65
CA HIS A 198 -13.30 1.03 -8.46
C HIS A 198 -12.32 2.13 -8.86
N VAL A 199 -12.37 3.25 -8.13
CA VAL A 199 -11.44 4.38 -8.29
C VAL A 199 -10.68 4.63 -6.99
N ALA A 200 -9.36 4.46 -7.01
CA ALA A 200 -8.47 4.87 -5.92
C ALA A 200 -7.95 6.30 -6.15
N ILE A 201 -8.18 7.20 -5.20
CA ILE A 201 -7.61 8.56 -5.21
C ILE A 201 -6.35 8.57 -4.34
N MET A 202 -5.22 8.39 -5.00
CA MET A 202 -3.89 8.19 -4.42
C MET A 202 -3.20 9.53 -4.12
N ASP A 203 -3.86 10.41 -3.37
CA ASP A 203 -3.34 11.74 -3.04
C ASP A 203 -2.44 11.70 -1.79
N GLY A 204 -1.17 12.06 -1.93
CA GLY A 204 -0.17 11.95 -0.85
C GLY A 204 0.53 10.59 -0.80
N ILE A 205 0.95 10.18 0.40
CA ILE A 205 1.70 8.93 0.63
C ILE A 205 0.81 7.71 0.34
N VAL A 206 1.34 6.81 -0.49
CA VAL A 206 0.85 5.46 -0.76
C VAL A 206 2.00 4.49 -0.54
N MET A 207 1.96 3.73 0.55
CA MET A 207 3.02 2.77 0.88
C MET A 207 2.47 1.42 1.30
N GLY A 208 3.22 0.34 1.02
CA GLY A 208 2.92 -1.03 1.46
C GLY A 208 1.48 -1.46 1.24
N GLY A 209 0.79 -1.88 2.31
CA GLY A 209 -0.64 -2.22 2.26
C GLY A 209 -1.54 -1.15 1.62
N GLY A 210 -1.16 0.13 1.65
CA GLY A 210 -1.84 1.22 0.93
C GLY A 210 -1.78 1.05 -0.59
N ALA A 211 -0.66 0.58 -1.12
CA ALA A 211 -0.55 0.17 -2.52
C ALA A 211 -1.43 -1.07 -2.79
N GLY A 212 -1.41 -2.06 -1.89
CA GLY A 212 -2.21 -3.27 -2.01
C GLY A 212 -3.72 -3.01 -2.11
N ILE A 213 -4.26 -2.06 -1.34
CA ILE A 213 -5.70 -1.72 -1.38
C ILE A 213 -6.10 -0.77 -2.52
N SER A 214 -5.14 -0.22 -3.27
CA SER A 214 -5.41 0.78 -4.32
C SER A 214 -5.10 0.28 -5.73
N LEU A 215 -4.04 -0.52 -5.89
CA LEU A 215 -3.52 -0.93 -7.19
C LEU A 215 -4.35 -1.98 -7.95
N PRO A 216 -4.91 -3.02 -7.30
CA PRO A 216 -5.69 -4.04 -8.00
C PRO A 216 -7.01 -3.53 -8.60
N GLY A 217 -7.44 -2.32 -8.19
CA GLY A 217 -8.66 -1.70 -8.71
C GLY A 217 -8.54 -1.20 -10.15
N MET A 218 -9.70 -0.89 -10.75
CA MET A 218 -9.79 -0.51 -12.16
C MET A 218 -9.07 0.82 -12.46
N PHE A 219 -9.36 1.88 -11.71
CA PHE A 219 -8.81 3.22 -11.93
C PHE A 219 -7.99 3.72 -10.74
N ARG A 220 -6.89 4.40 -11.06
CA ARG A 220 -5.99 5.06 -10.10
C ARG A 220 -5.85 6.52 -10.51
N VAL A 221 -6.15 7.43 -9.59
CA VAL A 221 -5.99 8.89 -9.78
C VAL A 221 -4.88 9.35 -8.85
N VAL A 222 -3.80 9.86 -9.43
CA VAL A 222 -2.63 10.39 -8.70
C VAL A 222 -2.64 11.92 -8.72
N SER A 223 -2.00 12.53 -7.73
CA SER A 223 -1.77 13.97 -7.64
C SER A 223 -0.27 14.28 -7.70
N ASP A 224 0.07 15.56 -7.79
CA ASP A 224 1.44 16.06 -7.62
C ASP A 224 2.02 15.77 -6.22
N ARG A 225 1.15 15.48 -5.24
CA ARG A 225 1.53 15.09 -3.87
C ARG A 225 1.78 13.60 -3.72
N THR A 226 1.47 12.79 -4.74
CA THR A 226 1.58 11.33 -4.64
C THR A 226 3.02 10.90 -4.36
N VAL A 227 3.19 10.09 -3.33
CA VAL A 227 4.46 9.46 -2.98
C VAL A 227 4.23 7.96 -2.91
N PHE A 228 4.70 7.22 -3.90
CA PHE A 228 4.59 5.77 -3.96
C PHE A 228 5.89 5.09 -3.50
N SER A 229 5.80 4.08 -2.62
CA SER A 229 6.96 3.28 -2.21
C SER A 229 6.55 1.95 -1.56
N THR A 230 7.40 0.93 -1.68
CA THR A 230 7.32 -0.35 -0.94
C THR A 230 8.58 -0.49 -0.07
N PRO A 231 8.62 0.15 1.12
CA PRO A 231 9.82 0.20 1.97
C PRO A 231 9.99 -1.02 2.90
N GLU A 232 9.23 -2.10 2.69
CA GLU A 232 9.10 -3.25 3.62
C GLU A 232 10.45 -3.92 3.91
N VAL A 233 11.31 -4.08 2.90
CA VAL A 233 12.65 -4.67 3.05
C VAL A 233 13.53 -3.91 4.04
N GLN A 234 13.25 -2.62 4.23
CA GLN A 234 13.99 -1.77 5.14
C GLN A 234 13.56 -1.94 6.61
N ILE A 235 12.39 -2.52 6.86
CA ILE A 235 11.92 -2.89 8.20
C ILE A 235 12.02 -4.40 8.45
N GLY A 236 12.78 -5.14 7.64
CA GLY A 236 12.94 -6.58 7.79
C GLY A 236 11.71 -7.38 7.38
N PHE A 237 10.97 -6.90 6.37
CA PHE A 237 9.77 -7.55 5.84
C PHE A 237 9.84 -7.65 4.31
N HIS A 238 8.98 -8.45 3.68
CA HIS A 238 8.86 -8.48 2.22
C HIS A 238 7.75 -7.54 1.71
N PRO A 239 7.83 -7.02 0.47
CA PRO A 239 6.70 -6.37 -0.17
C PRO A 239 5.52 -7.33 -0.26
N ASP A 240 4.39 -6.91 0.28
CA ASP A 240 3.22 -7.77 0.48
C ASP A 240 1.93 -7.19 -0.13
N ALA A 241 0.79 -7.79 0.18
CA ALA A 241 -0.53 -7.34 -0.27
C ALA A 241 -0.64 -7.24 -1.81
N GLY A 242 -0.14 -8.25 -2.51
CA GLY A 242 -0.14 -8.37 -3.96
C GLY A 242 1.05 -7.68 -4.64
N ALA A 243 2.04 -7.21 -3.88
CA ALA A 243 3.23 -6.55 -4.43
C ALA A 243 3.98 -7.43 -5.42
N SER A 244 4.18 -8.70 -5.10
CA SER A 244 4.84 -9.63 -6.02
C SER A 244 4.04 -9.83 -7.33
N TYR A 245 2.72 -9.62 -7.31
CA TYR A 245 1.90 -9.67 -8.51
C TYR A 245 2.09 -8.41 -9.38
N TYR A 246 1.89 -7.21 -8.84
CA TYR A 246 1.93 -6.00 -9.67
C TYR A 246 3.35 -5.54 -10.01
N LEU A 247 4.35 -5.77 -9.14
CA LEU A 247 5.74 -5.41 -9.42
C LEU A 247 6.33 -6.29 -10.53
N SER A 248 6.07 -7.60 -10.51
CA SER A 248 6.61 -8.56 -11.49
C SER A 248 6.13 -8.33 -12.93
N ARG A 249 5.04 -7.58 -13.10
CA ARG A 249 4.40 -7.21 -14.37
C ARG A 249 4.81 -5.82 -14.88
N LEU A 250 5.64 -5.10 -14.14
CA LEU A 250 6.25 -3.88 -14.64
C LEU A 250 7.25 -4.21 -15.78
N PRO A 251 7.48 -3.27 -16.71
CA PRO A 251 8.39 -3.48 -17.82
C PRO A 251 9.82 -3.80 -17.36
N GLY A 252 10.47 -4.71 -18.07
CA GLY A 252 11.84 -5.11 -17.79
C GLY A 252 11.99 -5.66 -16.37
N TYR A 253 12.93 -5.08 -15.63
CA TYR A 253 13.24 -5.43 -14.24
C TYR A 253 12.87 -4.31 -13.25
N LEU A 254 12.02 -3.36 -13.67
CA LEU A 254 11.59 -2.23 -12.83
C LEU A 254 10.90 -2.68 -11.53
N GLY A 255 10.22 -3.83 -11.54
CA GLY A 255 9.59 -4.40 -10.35
C GLY A 255 10.54 -4.73 -9.20
N ILE A 256 11.80 -4.98 -9.50
CA ILE A 256 12.83 -5.29 -8.50
C ILE A 256 13.37 -4.00 -7.87
N VAL A 257 13.31 -2.89 -8.61
CA VAL A 257 13.75 -1.56 -8.18
C VAL A 257 12.54 -0.66 -7.98
N ALA A 258 11.91 -0.74 -6.82
CA ALA A 258 10.87 0.21 -6.42
C ALA A 258 11.47 1.60 -6.08
N THR A 259 12.45 2.10 -6.85
CA THR A 259 13.10 3.39 -6.63
C THR A 259 13.28 4.19 -7.93
N GLN A 260 13.62 5.47 -7.79
CA GLN A 260 13.47 6.55 -8.77
C GLN A 260 14.03 6.25 -10.17
N ILE A 261 13.29 6.81 -11.14
CA ILE A 261 13.51 6.91 -12.60
C ILE A 261 14.99 6.84 -13.00
N LEU A 262 15.43 5.64 -13.36
CA LEU A 262 16.46 5.45 -14.37
C LEU A 262 15.79 5.17 -15.72
N ARG A 263 16.59 5.26 -16.79
CA ARG A 263 16.23 4.61 -18.06
C ARG A 263 16.07 3.12 -17.79
N ILE A 264 14.97 2.54 -18.29
CA ILE A 264 14.64 1.12 -18.14
C ILE A 264 15.83 0.24 -18.53
N GLU A 265 16.53 0.58 -19.62
CA GLU A 265 17.73 -0.10 -20.10
C GLU A 265 18.84 -0.23 -19.03
N THR A 266 19.04 0.83 -18.23
CA THR A 266 20.05 0.84 -17.16
C THR A 266 19.59 0.02 -15.96
N ILE A 267 18.29 -0.01 -15.66
CA ILE A 267 17.75 -0.90 -14.61
C ILE A 267 17.90 -2.36 -15.06
N ASP A 268 17.55 -2.63 -16.31
CA ASP A 268 17.57 -3.98 -16.85
C ASP A 268 18.98 -4.58 -16.83
N SER A 269 20.03 -3.79 -17.11
CA SER A 269 21.41 -4.28 -17.06
C SER A 269 21.90 -4.67 -15.65
N PHE A 270 21.31 -4.14 -14.58
CA PHE A 270 21.74 -4.41 -13.21
C PHE A 270 20.83 -5.38 -12.46
N PHE A 271 19.55 -5.43 -12.80
CA PHE A 271 18.56 -6.21 -12.05
C PHE A 271 18.10 -7.46 -12.80
N CYS A 272 18.77 -7.81 -13.91
CA CYS A 272 18.52 -9.05 -14.64
C CYS A 272 19.05 -10.32 -13.96
N TYR A 273 20.02 -10.19 -13.06
CA TYR A 273 20.70 -11.33 -12.42
C TYR A 273 19.81 -12.10 -11.44
N ASP A 274 20.17 -13.36 -11.24
CA ASP A 274 19.35 -14.33 -10.50
C ASP A 274 19.49 -14.23 -8.98
N THR A 275 20.59 -13.66 -8.52
CA THR A 275 20.88 -13.50 -7.09
C THR A 275 21.01 -12.02 -6.69
N VAL A 276 20.81 -11.72 -5.41
CA VAL A 276 20.98 -10.36 -4.89
C VAL A 276 22.46 -9.96 -4.91
N GLU A 277 23.35 -10.93 -4.69
CA GLU A 277 24.79 -10.79 -4.72
C GLU A 277 25.29 -10.27 -6.07
N GLU A 278 24.89 -10.93 -7.17
CA GLU A 278 25.26 -10.50 -8.53
C GLU A 278 24.72 -9.10 -8.84
N ILE A 279 23.49 -8.78 -8.41
CA ILE A 279 22.91 -7.44 -8.55
C ILE A 279 23.76 -6.40 -7.82
N VAL A 280 24.14 -6.68 -6.56
CA VAL A 280 24.95 -5.75 -5.75
C VAL A 280 26.34 -5.59 -6.34
N GLU A 281 27.01 -6.68 -6.72
CA GLU A 281 28.34 -6.65 -7.33
C GLU A 281 28.33 -5.84 -8.64
N SER A 282 27.33 -6.06 -9.50
CA SER A 282 27.17 -5.32 -10.75
C SER A 282 26.99 -3.83 -10.52
N LEU A 283 26.18 -3.45 -9.53
CA LEU A 283 25.99 -2.06 -9.13
C LEU A 283 27.27 -1.44 -8.53
N GLU A 284 28.02 -2.17 -7.71
CA GLU A 284 29.27 -1.71 -7.08
C GLU A 284 30.37 -1.45 -8.11
N ASN A 285 30.54 -2.36 -9.07
CA ASN A 285 31.49 -2.21 -10.18
C ASN A 285 31.18 -0.95 -10.97
N GLN A 286 29.91 -0.76 -11.38
CA GLN A 286 29.52 0.42 -12.15
C GLN A 286 29.61 1.73 -11.34
N ALA A 287 29.26 1.71 -10.05
CA ALA A 287 29.33 2.89 -9.18
C ALA A 287 30.78 3.37 -9.00
N SER A 288 31.74 2.44 -9.03
CA SER A 288 33.18 2.70 -8.94
C SER A 288 33.73 3.28 -10.24
N GLU A 289 33.31 2.78 -11.40
CA GLU A 289 33.76 3.25 -12.72
C GLU A 289 33.17 4.62 -13.11
N SER A 290 31.86 4.79 -12.92
CA SER A 290 31.14 5.96 -13.45
C SER A 290 31.09 7.16 -12.50
N GLY A 291 31.41 6.95 -11.21
CA GLY A 291 31.19 7.95 -10.16
C GLY A 291 29.72 8.34 -9.96
N ASN A 292 28.77 7.59 -10.51
CA ASN A 292 27.36 7.95 -10.54
C ASN A 292 26.74 7.97 -9.14
N MET A 293 26.33 9.16 -8.69
CA MET A 293 25.73 9.39 -7.37
C MET A 293 24.39 8.67 -7.17
N TRP A 294 23.64 8.41 -8.24
CA TRP A 294 22.40 7.64 -8.15
C TRP A 294 22.70 6.18 -7.79
N LEU A 295 23.68 5.55 -8.44
CA LEU A 295 24.06 4.16 -8.16
C LEU A 295 24.52 4.00 -6.71
N LYS A 296 25.32 4.96 -6.22
CA LYS A 296 25.72 5.03 -4.81
C LYS A 296 24.52 5.14 -3.87
N THR A 297 23.52 5.94 -4.24
CA THR A 297 22.29 6.10 -3.44
C THR A 297 21.47 4.81 -3.39
N VAL A 298 21.35 4.10 -4.52
CA VAL A 298 20.64 2.80 -4.57
C VAL A 298 21.39 1.74 -3.79
N LEU A 299 22.71 1.62 -3.98
CA LEU A 299 23.55 0.72 -3.20
C LEU A 299 23.43 0.95 -1.70
N ASN A 300 23.48 2.21 -1.25
CA ASN A 300 23.31 2.52 0.17
C ASN A 300 21.93 2.07 0.68
N LYS A 301 20.86 2.26 -0.10
CA LYS A 301 19.52 1.80 0.28
C LYS A 301 19.39 0.28 0.34
N ILE A 302 20.05 -0.45 -0.56
CA ILE A 302 20.11 -1.91 -0.53
C ILE A 302 20.88 -2.36 0.72
N LYS A 303 22.03 -1.74 1.02
CA LYS A 303 22.86 -2.05 2.20
C LYS A 303 22.18 -1.72 3.54
N GLU A 304 21.23 -0.78 3.56
CA GLU A 304 20.42 -0.47 4.74
C GLU A 304 19.29 -1.48 5.00
N ALA A 305 18.95 -2.33 4.03
CA ALA A 305 17.86 -3.29 4.13
C ALA A 305 18.32 -4.62 4.76
N SER A 306 17.36 -5.43 5.20
CA SER A 306 17.64 -6.79 5.69
C SER A 306 18.11 -7.67 4.52
N PRO A 307 19.30 -8.31 4.62
CA PRO A 307 19.80 -9.23 3.59
C PRO A 307 18.83 -10.35 3.27
N LEU A 308 18.23 -10.94 4.30
CA LEU A 308 17.23 -11.99 4.18
C LEU A 308 15.98 -11.49 3.45
N SER A 309 15.49 -10.30 3.82
CA SER A 309 14.31 -9.70 3.19
C SER A 309 14.55 -9.38 1.71
N LEU A 310 15.76 -8.97 1.34
CA LEU A 310 16.13 -8.73 -0.07
C LEU A 310 16.04 -10.03 -0.89
N LYS A 311 16.62 -11.14 -0.41
CA LYS A 311 16.57 -12.43 -1.11
C LYS A 311 15.15 -12.96 -1.25
N VAL A 312 14.38 -12.95 -0.15
CA VAL A 312 12.96 -13.34 -0.17
C VAL A 312 12.16 -12.46 -1.13
N THR A 313 12.43 -11.15 -1.18
CA THR A 313 11.76 -10.24 -2.12
C THR A 313 12.09 -10.56 -3.58
N LEU A 314 13.36 -10.79 -3.89
CA LEU A 314 13.79 -11.13 -5.25
C LEU A 314 13.09 -12.39 -5.75
N GLN A 315 13.12 -13.46 -4.95
CA GLN A 315 12.42 -14.71 -5.27
C GLN A 315 10.90 -14.48 -5.40
N SER A 316 10.30 -13.74 -4.47
CA SER A 316 8.87 -13.45 -4.47
C SER A 316 8.41 -12.75 -5.75
N VAL A 317 9.13 -11.72 -6.20
CA VAL A 317 8.82 -10.97 -7.43
C VAL A 317 9.02 -11.85 -8.66
N ARG A 318 10.05 -12.69 -8.68
CA ARG A 318 10.34 -13.58 -9.83
C ARG A 318 9.29 -14.67 -10.00
N GLU A 319 8.92 -15.35 -8.91
CA GLU A 319 7.84 -16.34 -8.92
C GLU A 319 6.49 -15.71 -9.28
N GLY A 320 6.22 -14.50 -8.74
CA GLY A 320 4.99 -13.76 -8.99
C GLY A 320 4.75 -13.40 -10.46
N ARG A 321 5.79 -13.40 -11.30
CA ARG A 321 5.68 -13.16 -12.75
C ARG A 321 4.82 -14.20 -13.46
N PHE A 322 4.78 -15.43 -12.93
CA PHE A 322 4.11 -16.58 -13.55
C PHE A 322 2.86 -17.05 -12.80
N GLN A 323 2.48 -16.34 -11.72
CA GLN A 323 1.35 -16.70 -10.84
C GLN A 323 0.18 -15.74 -11.00
N THR A 324 -1.04 -16.21 -10.75
CA THR A 324 -2.25 -15.37 -10.64
C THR A 324 -2.24 -14.56 -9.34
N LEU A 325 -3.16 -13.59 -9.19
CA LEU A 325 -3.20 -12.72 -8.01
C LEU A 325 -3.48 -13.52 -6.72
N ASP A 326 -4.41 -14.47 -6.75
CA ASP A 326 -4.74 -15.35 -5.63
C ASP A 326 -3.56 -16.24 -5.22
N GLN A 327 -2.80 -16.77 -6.20
CA GLN A 327 -1.60 -17.55 -5.96
C GLN A 327 -0.51 -16.70 -5.30
N CYS A 328 -0.27 -15.48 -5.82
CA CYS A 328 0.65 -14.54 -5.20
C CYS A 328 0.24 -14.18 -3.77
N LEU A 329 -1.05 -13.88 -3.53
CA LEU A 329 -1.55 -13.53 -2.19
C LEU A 329 -1.45 -14.69 -1.21
N THR A 330 -1.72 -15.91 -1.64
CA THR A 330 -1.57 -17.12 -0.81
C THR A 330 -0.11 -17.34 -0.44
N ARG A 331 0.82 -17.21 -1.40
CA ARG A 331 2.26 -17.32 -1.13
C ARG A 331 2.75 -16.19 -0.23
N GLU A 332 2.34 -14.95 -0.49
CA GLU A 332 2.69 -13.82 0.35
C GLU A 332 2.13 -13.94 1.77
N TYR A 333 0.95 -14.54 1.95
CA TYR A 333 0.40 -14.83 3.27
C TYR A 333 1.32 -15.76 4.06
N ARG A 334 1.75 -16.87 3.44
CA ARG A 334 2.76 -17.76 4.02
C ARG A 334 4.01 -17.00 4.44
N THR A 335 4.59 -16.27 3.52
CA THR A 335 5.81 -15.50 3.74
C THR A 335 5.64 -14.47 4.87
N SER A 336 4.53 -13.72 4.89
CA SER A 336 4.21 -12.74 5.93
C SER A 336 4.11 -13.37 7.31
N LEU A 337 3.45 -14.51 7.44
CA LEU A 337 3.35 -15.22 8.72
C LEU A 337 4.72 -15.72 9.20
N ARG A 338 5.57 -16.19 8.29
CA ARG A 338 6.95 -16.61 8.62
C ARG A 338 7.83 -15.45 9.06
N PHE A 339 7.67 -14.26 8.46
CA PHE A 339 8.38 -13.05 8.90
C PHE A 339 8.00 -12.63 10.33
N ILE A 340 6.72 -12.76 10.70
CA ILE A 340 6.27 -12.35 12.04
C ILE A 340 6.44 -13.44 13.11
N SER A 341 6.62 -14.71 12.73
CA SER A 341 6.69 -15.83 13.68
C SER A 341 7.99 -15.86 14.50
N LYS A 342 9.03 -15.14 14.06
CA LYS A 342 10.37 -15.13 14.66
C LYS A 342 11.10 -16.49 14.62
N HIS A 343 10.59 -17.47 13.87
CA HIS A 343 11.22 -18.80 13.77
C HIS A 343 12.47 -18.81 12.89
N ILE A 344 12.46 -18.05 11.79
CA ILE A 344 13.60 -17.99 10.85
C ILE A 344 14.51 -16.82 11.19
N SER A 345 13.92 -15.65 11.42
CA SER A 345 14.64 -14.42 11.76
C SER A 345 13.77 -13.48 12.60
N ASN A 346 14.42 -12.62 13.38
CA ASN A 346 13.76 -11.55 14.15
C ASN A 346 13.81 -10.19 13.42
N ASP A 347 14.25 -10.17 12.16
CA ASP A 347 14.46 -8.95 11.37
C ASP A 347 13.24 -8.03 11.32
N PHE A 348 12.03 -8.58 11.18
CA PHE A 348 10.82 -7.75 11.16
C PHE A 348 10.67 -6.93 12.45
N THR A 349 10.82 -7.59 13.60
CA THR A 349 10.67 -6.95 14.91
C THR A 349 11.81 -5.95 15.15
N GLU A 350 13.03 -6.31 14.77
CA GLU A 350 14.20 -5.44 14.89
C GLU A 350 14.12 -4.21 13.98
N GLY A 351 13.66 -4.38 12.74
CA GLY A 351 13.50 -3.30 11.78
C GLY A 351 12.41 -2.31 12.21
N VAL A 352 11.27 -2.81 12.70
CA VAL A 352 10.22 -1.97 13.29
C VAL A 352 10.72 -1.24 14.54
N ARG A 353 11.46 -1.93 15.42
CA ARG A 353 12.09 -1.30 16.60
C ARG A 353 12.99 -0.14 16.16
N ALA A 354 13.98 -0.42 15.33
CA ALA A 354 15.01 0.52 14.92
C ALA A 354 14.45 1.74 14.18
N ARG A 355 13.46 1.56 13.30
CA ARG A 355 12.96 2.64 12.43
C ARG A 355 11.75 3.37 12.97
N LEU A 356 10.88 2.71 13.74
CA LEU A 356 9.56 3.25 14.09
C LEU A 356 9.36 3.47 15.57
N VAL A 357 9.91 2.59 16.41
CA VAL A 357 9.75 2.64 17.87
C VAL A 357 10.86 3.47 18.51
N ASP A 358 12.10 2.99 18.43
CA ASP A 358 13.27 3.62 19.05
C ASP A 358 13.84 4.71 18.16
N LYS A 359 13.72 4.55 16.83
CA LYS A 359 14.18 5.51 15.82
C LYS A 359 15.68 5.79 15.90
N ASP A 360 16.47 4.75 16.21
CA ASP A 360 17.94 4.81 16.17
C ASP A 360 18.48 4.62 14.75
N PHE A 361 17.65 4.10 13.82
CA PHE A 361 18.01 3.79 12.44
C PHE A 361 19.21 2.83 12.31
N ALA A 362 19.46 2.01 13.34
CA ALA A 362 20.57 1.07 13.41
C ALA A 362 20.07 -0.36 13.69
N PRO A 363 19.29 -0.95 12.75
CA PRO A 363 18.78 -2.31 12.90
C PRO A 363 19.92 -3.34 12.89
N LYS A 364 19.80 -4.34 13.74
CA LYS A 364 20.72 -5.47 13.85
C LYS A 364 20.16 -6.69 13.13
N TRP A 365 20.39 -6.76 11.82
CA TRP A 365 19.89 -7.85 11.00
C TRP A 365 20.51 -9.20 11.35
N GLY A 366 19.71 -10.26 11.26
CA GLY A 366 20.08 -11.64 11.44
C GLY A 366 19.52 -12.48 10.27
N PRO A 367 20.35 -12.85 9.27
CA PRO A 367 21.81 -12.65 9.19
C PRO A 367 22.23 -11.22 8.81
N PRO A 368 23.44 -10.77 9.20
CA PRO A 368 23.90 -9.39 8.99
C PRO A 368 24.40 -9.11 7.56
N LYS A 369 24.72 -10.14 6.77
CA LYS A 369 25.24 -10.01 5.40
C LYS A 369 24.52 -10.94 4.43
N LEU A 370 24.62 -10.64 3.13
CA LEU A 370 24.03 -11.46 2.06
C LEU A 370 24.64 -12.87 1.99
N GLU A 371 25.97 -12.96 2.14
CA GLU A 371 26.74 -14.22 2.13
C GLU A 371 26.34 -15.20 3.25
N ASP A 372 25.77 -14.69 4.34
CA ASP A 372 25.34 -15.48 5.50
C ASP A 372 23.88 -15.99 5.35
N VAL A 373 23.15 -15.55 4.32
CA VAL A 373 21.78 -16.02 4.06
C VAL A 373 21.82 -17.26 3.17
N THR A 374 21.49 -18.41 3.74
CA THR A 374 21.43 -19.68 3.01
C THR A 374 20.12 -19.83 2.21
N ASP A 375 20.14 -20.66 1.16
CA ASP A 375 18.95 -20.96 0.37
C ASP A 375 17.85 -21.62 1.22
N ASP A 376 18.22 -22.52 2.14
CA ASP A 376 17.28 -23.15 3.08
C ASP A 376 16.51 -22.11 3.93
N MET A 377 17.16 -21.02 4.33
CA MET A 377 16.49 -19.94 5.07
C MET A 377 15.43 -19.25 4.20
N VAL A 378 15.73 -19.03 2.93
CA VAL A 378 14.83 -18.39 1.97
C VAL A 378 13.68 -19.33 1.62
N ASP A 379 13.97 -20.60 1.30
CA ASP A 379 12.97 -21.63 0.95
C ASP A 379 11.99 -21.89 2.11
N SER A 380 12.45 -21.75 3.35
CA SER A 380 11.59 -21.85 4.54
C SER A 380 10.47 -20.79 4.58
N PHE A 381 10.64 -19.62 3.95
CA PHE A 381 9.57 -18.61 3.83
C PHE A 381 8.48 -19.00 2.83
N PHE A 382 8.80 -19.86 1.87
CA PHE A 382 7.90 -20.29 0.80
C PHE A 382 7.35 -21.70 1.01
N SER A 383 7.89 -22.44 1.98
CA SER A 383 7.41 -23.78 2.32
C SER A 383 5.94 -23.76 2.79
N PRO A 384 5.11 -24.73 2.36
CA PRO A 384 3.74 -24.89 2.84
C PRO A 384 3.66 -24.93 4.37
N PHE A 385 2.51 -24.53 4.92
CA PHE A 385 2.24 -24.76 6.34
C PHE A 385 2.08 -26.25 6.65
N GLY A 386 2.32 -26.62 7.91
CA GLY A 386 1.98 -27.97 8.40
C GLY A 386 0.47 -28.16 8.53
N GLU A 387 0.03 -29.39 8.82
CA GLU A 387 -1.40 -29.78 8.87
C GLU A 387 -2.28 -28.94 9.81
N HIS A 388 -1.68 -28.20 10.75
CA HIS A 388 -2.40 -27.46 11.79
C HIS A 388 -2.50 -25.95 11.54
N GLU A 389 -1.83 -25.41 10.52
CA GLU A 389 -1.90 -23.98 10.19
C GLU A 389 -2.57 -23.78 8.82
N PRO A 390 -3.76 -23.15 8.78
CA PRO A 390 -4.52 -23.04 7.54
C PRO A 390 -3.90 -22.05 6.57
N GLU A 391 -3.94 -22.39 5.29
CA GLU A 391 -3.64 -21.48 4.18
C GLU A 391 -4.65 -20.34 4.07
N LEU A 392 -4.30 -19.30 3.31
CA LEU A 392 -5.20 -18.19 3.03
C LEU A 392 -6.43 -18.68 2.25
N ASN A 393 -7.60 -18.63 2.87
CA ASN A 393 -8.85 -18.97 2.19
C ASN A 393 -9.39 -17.77 1.40
N LEU A 394 -9.24 -17.81 0.07
CA LEU A 394 -9.78 -16.82 -0.86
C LEU A 394 -11.03 -17.37 -1.58
N PRO A 395 -12.05 -16.54 -1.87
CA PRO A 395 -13.28 -16.96 -2.56
C PRO A 395 -13.08 -17.16 -4.08
N VAL A 396 -12.03 -17.86 -4.50
CA VAL A 396 -11.63 -18.02 -5.91
C VAL A 396 -12.73 -18.66 -6.75
N ALA A 397 -13.26 -19.80 -6.29
CA ALA A 397 -14.32 -20.53 -7.01
C ALA A 397 -15.59 -19.69 -7.26
N VAL A 398 -15.87 -18.69 -6.42
CA VAL A 398 -17.04 -17.81 -6.55
C VAL A 398 -16.74 -16.62 -7.47
N ARG A 399 -15.53 -16.06 -7.39
CA ARG A 399 -15.17 -14.80 -8.07
C ARG A 399 -14.56 -15.01 -9.45
N GLU A 400 -13.96 -16.18 -9.66
CA GLU A 400 -13.26 -16.58 -10.88
C GLU A 400 -13.64 -18.02 -11.28
N PRO A 401 -14.93 -18.30 -11.57
CA PRO A 401 -15.42 -19.66 -11.85
C PRO A 401 -14.91 -20.24 -13.19
N ASP A 402 -14.38 -19.39 -14.08
CA ASP A 402 -13.96 -19.74 -15.45
C ASP A 402 -12.43 -19.67 -15.67
N VAL A 403 -11.65 -19.52 -14.59
CA VAL A 403 -10.17 -19.46 -14.63
C VAL A 403 -9.57 -20.84 -14.40
#